data_AF-A0A800XLH0-F1
#
_entry.id   AF-A0A800XLH0-F1
#
_cell.length_a   1.000
_cell.length_b   1.000
_cell.length_c   1.000
_cell.angle_alpha   90.00
_cell.angle_beta   90.00
_cell.angle_gamma   90.00
#
_symmetry.space_group_name_H-M   'P 1'
#
loop_
_entity.id
_entity.type
_entity.pdbx_description
1 polymer ?
#
loop_
_entity_poly.entity_id
_entity_poly.type
_entity_poly.pdbx_seq_one_letter_code
_entity_poly.pdbx_strand_id
1 'polypeptide(L)'
;MGWLSENVEEPSPGELMVLKAIRASANTKNKIYKSFGIGATREQIDDFIASATTRNFITESGERYALTTSGLETILSYELEKPEITTHPFATKEILLDKGIGGAIMALGIFFIYQGFQLVMEIYNNPPSLSTPTVGSGGALGGAIEDVVGQVIMSTMGAMLEPFIVMGAKVGGAFLIIWGGGILLGRGIQLFRR
;
A
#
# COMPACT_ATOMS: atom_id res chain seq x y z
N MET A 1 -4.56 -51.97 34.87
CA MET A 1 -3.20 -51.64 34.40
C MET A 1 -3.37 -50.45 33.47
N GLY A 2 -3.18 -49.19 33.85
CA GLY A 2 -2.24 -48.62 34.81
C GLY A 2 -1.14 -47.91 34.02
N TRP A 3 -1.26 -46.58 33.92
CA TRP A 3 -0.23 -45.59 33.50
C TRP A 3 0.10 -45.62 31.98
N LEU A 4 0.02 -44.53 31.21
CA LEU A 4 0.58 -43.21 31.45
C LEU A 4 -0.40 -42.11 30.97
N SER A 5 -1.11 -41.46 31.88
CA SER A 5 -1.31 -40.03 31.68
C SER A 5 0.09 -39.44 31.89
N GLU A 6 0.83 -39.20 30.82
CA GLU A 6 1.89 -38.21 30.89
C GLU A 6 1.21 -36.98 31.52
N ASN A 7 1.59 -36.67 32.76
CA ASN A 7 1.35 -35.37 33.32
C ASN A 7 2.12 -34.42 32.39
N VAL A 8 1.48 -33.99 31.30
CA VAL A 8 1.95 -32.86 30.51
C VAL A 8 1.76 -31.68 31.43
N GLU A 9 2.77 -31.48 32.28
CA GLU A 9 2.79 -30.47 33.31
C GLU A 9 2.57 -29.13 32.59
N GLU A 10 1.51 -28.42 32.99
CA GLU A 10 1.09 -27.20 32.30
C GLU A 10 2.28 -26.24 32.18
N PRO A 11 2.45 -25.59 31.02
CA PRO A 11 3.54 -24.65 30.82
C PRO A 11 3.41 -23.52 31.84
N SER A 12 4.52 -23.18 32.49
CA SER A 12 4.55 -22.07 33.43
C SER A 12 4.22 -20.75 32.70
N PRO A 13 3.69 -19.73 33.42
CA PRO A 13 3.42 -18.43 32.82
C PRO A 13 4.66 -17.78 32.16
N GLY A 14 5.85 -18.05 32.70
CA GLY A 14 7.12 -17.59 32.12
C GLY A 14 7.44 -18.26 30.80
N GLU A 15 7.27 -19.59 30.70
CA GLU A 15 7.45 -20.33 29.45
C GLU A 15 6.46 -19.88 28.39
N LEU A 16 5.18 -19.68 28.75
CA LEU A 16 4.16 -19.15 27.84
C LEU A 16 4.54 -17.78 27.28
N MET A 17 5.11 -16.88 28.11
CA MET A 17 5.62 -15.60 27.63
C MET A 17 6.81 -15.76 26.66
N VAL A 18 7.70 -16.73 26.88
CA VAL A 18 8.78 -17.05 25.92
C VAL A 18 8.21 -17.54 24.59
N LEU A 19 7.23 -18.45 24.62
CA LEU A 19 6.57 -18.96 23.42
C LEU A 19 5.87 -17.84 22.65
N LYS A 20 5.15 -16.97 23.37
CA LYS A 20 4.49 -15.78 22.81
C LYS A 20 5.50 -14.83 22.16
N ALA A 21 6.65 -14.60 22.81
CA ALA A 21 7.71 -13.76 22.28
C ALA A 21 8.26 -14.32 20.96
N ILE A 22 8.58 -15.62 20.92
CA ILE A 22 9.12 -16.26 19.72
C ILE A 22 8.08 -16.25 18.59
N ARG A 23 6.79 -16.48 18.89
CA ARG A 23 5.70 -16.35 17.93
C ARG A 23 5.60 -14.93 17.36
N ALA A 24 5.82 -13.92 18.18
CA ALA A 24 5.92 -12.52 17.76
C ALA A 24 7.25 -12.15 17.08
N SER A 25 8.02 -13.15 16.59
CA SER A 25 9.30 -12.99 15.90
C SER A 25 10.47 -12.53 16.78
N ALA A 26 10.37 -12.63 18.11
CA ALA A 26 11.50 -12.48 19.02
C ALA A 26 12.35 -13.76 19.04
N ASN A 27 13.08 -13.98 17.94
CA ASN A 27 13.82 -15.22 17.71
C ASN A 27 15.24 -15.25 18.31
N THR A 28 15.68 -14.25 19.06
CA THR A 28 17.02 -14.22 19.70
C THR A 28 16.89 -13.86 21.17
N LYS A 29 17.83 -14.29 22.03
CA LYS A 29 17.80 -14.00 23.48
C LYS A 29 17.57 -12.52 23.77
N ASN A 30 18.31 -11.64 23.09
CA ASN A 30 18.17 -10.19 23.25
C ASN A 30 16.77 -9.66 22.90
N LYS A 31 16.10 -10.23 21.89
CA LYS A 31 14.73 -9.84 21.55
C LYS A 31 13.73 -10.37 22.58
N ILE A 32 13.95 -11.59 23.09
CA ILE A 32 13.12 -12.19 24.14
C ILE A 32 13.23 -11.35 25.43
N TYR A 33 14.44 -10.95 25.85
CA TYR A 33 14.58 -10.07 27.01
C TYR A 33 13.80 -8.75 26.86
N LYS A 34 13.80 -8.16 25.65
CA LYS A 34 13.05 -6.94 25.37
C LYS A 34 11.54 -7.13 25.43
N SER A 35 11.02 -8.32 25.13
CA SER A 35 9.58 -8.57 25.16
C SER A 35 9.00 -8.76 26.58
N PHE A 36 9.83 -9.15 27.55
CA PHE A 36 9.41 -9.30 28.95
C PHE A 36 9.33 -7.96 29.73
N GLY A 37 10.01 -6.91 29.25
CA GLY A 37 9.97 -5.59 29.87
C GLY A 37 10.69 -5.51 31.23
N ILE A 38 10.21 -4.63 32.13
CA ILE A 38 10.86 -4.31 33.43
C ILE A 38 10.49 -5.35 34.52
N GLY A 39 9.62 -6.32 34.22
CA GLY A 39 9.03 -7.22 35.21
C GLY A 39 9.81 -8.50 35.54
N ALA A 40 10.83 -8.87 34.76
CA ALA A 40 11.60 -10.11 34.94
C ALA A 40 13.11 -9.86 34.80
N THR A 41 13.93 -10.56 35.60
CA THR A 41 15.39 -10.48 35.47
C THR A 41 15.87 -11.36 34.31
N ARG A 42 17.09 -11.12 33.82
CA ARG A 42 17.64 -11.91 32.70
C ARG A 42 17.82 -13.37 33.08
N GLU A 43 18.22 -13.63 34.32
CA GLU A 43 18.40 -14.96 34.89
C GLU A 43 17.07 -15.73 34.87
N GLN A 44 15.97 -15.10 35.30
CA GLN A 44 14.64 -15.72 35.25
C GLN A 44 14.21 -16.04 33.81
N ILE A 45 14.50 -15.14 32.86
CA ILE A 45 14.15 -15.36 31.45
C ILE A 45 15.00 -16.50 30.86
N ASP A 46 16.29 -16.58 31.21
CA ASP A 46 17.14 -17.70 30.81
C ASP A 46 16.65 -19.03 31.39
N ASP A 47 16.18 -19.04 32.64
CA ASP A 47 15.57 -20.23 33.25
C ASP A 47 14.30 -20.65 32.51
N PHE A 48 13.44 -19.70 32.09
CA PHE A 48 12.26 -19.99 31.28
C PHE A 48 12.61 -20.51 29.88
N ILE A 49 13.63 -19.95 29.23
CA ILE A 49 14.13 -20.45 27.94
C ILE A 49 14.68 -21.87 28.10
N ALA A 50 15.48 -22.12 29.14
CA ALA A 50 16.04 -23.44 29.41
C ALA A 50 14.95 -24.47 29.71
N SER A 51 13.94 -24.09 30.50
CA SER A 51 12.79 -24.96 30.80
C SER A 51 11.97 -25.25 29.54
N ALA A 52 11.65 -24.24 28.73
CA ALA A 52 10.93 -24.42 27.47
C ALA A 52 11.70 -25.28 26.45
N THR A 53 13.04 -25.20 26.46
CA THR A 53 13.90 -26.05 25.62
C THR A 53 13.90 -27.49 26.10
N THR A 54 14.02 -27.69 27.43
CA THR A 54 14.02 -29.01 28.06
C THR A 54 12.70 -29.74 27.84
N ARG A 55 11.58 -29.00 27.82
CA ARG A 55 10.23 -29.52 27.54
C ARG A 55 9.93 -29.65 26.03
N ASN A 56 10.90 -29.42 25.15
CA ASN A 56 10.74 -29.46 23.70
C ASN A 56 9.68 -28.50 23.13
N PHE A 57 9.36 -27.39 23.80
CA PHE A 57 8.48 -26.37 23.23
C PHE A 57 9.22 -25.45 22.25
N ILE A 58 10.52 -25.27 22.46
CA ILE A 58 11.40 -24.47 21.60
C ILE A 58 12.61 -25.28 21.20
N THR A 59 13.14 -24.97 20.02
CA THR A 59 14.41 -25.52 19.53
C THR A 59 15.37 -24.37 19.21
N GLU A 60 16.64 -24.58 19.51
CA GLU A 60 17.71 -23.63 19.22
C GLU A 60 18.47 -24.10 17.97
N SER A 61 18.58 -23.21 16.99
CA SER A 61 19.37 -23.42 15.77
C SER A 61 20.34 -22.25 15.61
N GLY A 62 21.57 -22.43 16.08
CA GLY A 62 22.54 -21.35 16.19
C GLY A 62 22.13 -20.36 17.28
N GLU A 63 22.15 -19.06 17.00
CA GLU A 63 21.72 -18.02 17.96
C GLU A 63 20.21 -17.71 17.90
N ARG A 64 19.42 -18.60 17.28
CA ARG A 64 17.99 -18.38 17.04
C ARG A 64 17.13 -19.47 17.67
N TYR A 65 16.05 -19.04 18.30
CA TYR A 65 15.00 -19.91 18.82
C TYR A 65 13.83 -19.98 17.84
N ALA A 66 13.31 -21.18 17.67
CA ALA A 66 12.09 -21.45 16.92
C ALA A 66 11.13 -22.29 17.78
N LEU A 67 9.83 -22.13 17.54
CA LEU A 67 8.82 -22.99 18.15
C LEU A 67 8.86 -24.36 17.50
N THR A 68 8.75 -25.41 18.31
CA THR A 68 8.44 -26.75 17.82
C THR A 68 6.93 -26.88 17.58
N THR A 69 6.50 -27.97 16.98
CA THR A 69 5.06 -28.28 16.83
C THR A 69 4.34 -28.27 18.19
N SER A 70 4.95 -28.86 19.21
CA SER A 70 4.40 -28.90 20.57
C SER A 70 4.29 -27.51 21.21
N GLY A 71 5.32 -26.66 21.05
CA GLY A 71 5.26 -25.28 21.55
C GLY A 71 4.21 -24.43 20.85
N LEU A 72 3.98 -24.66 19.55
CA LEU A 72 2.95 -23.98 18.77
C LEU A 72 1.53 -24.39 19.21
N GLU A 73 1.28 -25.69 19.38
CA GLU A 73 -0.03 -26.19 19.87
C GLU A 73 -0.34 -25.67 21.28
N THR A 74 0.69 -25.63 22.13
CA THR A 74 0.58 -25.15 23.52
C THR A 74 0.17 -23.67 23.57
N ILE A 75 0.85 -22.81 22.80
CA ILE A 75 0.51 -21.37 22.81
C ILE A 75 -0.84 -21.09 22.14
N LEU A 76 -1.20 -21.84 21.10
CA LEU A 76 -2.51 -21.70 20.45
C LEU A 76 -3.64 -22.11 21.39
N SER A 77 -3.48 -23.21 22.12
CA SER A 77 -4.47 -23.67 23.11
C SER A 77 -4.66 -22.63 24.21
N TYR A 78 -3.56 -22.06 24.72
CA TYR A 78 -3.61 -21.01 25.74
C TYR A 78 -4.29 -19.72 25.26
N GLU A 79 -4.00 -19.26 24.03
CA GLU A 79 -4.65 -18.08 23.45
C GLU A 79 -6.15 -18.27 23.19
N LEU A 80 -6.57 -19.50 22.88
CA LEU A 80 -7.98 -19.85 22.70
C LEU A 80 -8.74 -19.89 24.03
N GLU A 81 -8.11 -20.34 25.11
CA GLU A 81 -8.69 -20.39 26.46
C GLU A 81 -8.76 -19.02 27.13
N LYS A 82 -7.77 -18.17 26.88
CA LYS A 82 -7.73 -16.78 27.36
C LYS A 82 -7.42 -15.87 26.18
N PRO A 83 -8.45 -15.38 25.46
CA PRO A 83 -8.24 -14.33 24.46
C PRO A 83 -7.81 -13.07 25.20
N GLU A 84 -6.50 -12.90 25.40
CA GLU A 84 -5.94 -11.62 25.78
C GLU A 84 -6.21 -10.65 24.63
N ILE A 85 -7.06 -9.66 24.88
CA ILE A 85 -7.19 -8.48 24.03
C ILE A 85 -5.86 -7.73 24.12
N THR A 86 -4.86 -8.15 23.35
CA THR A 86 -3.55 -7.50 23.29
C THR A 86 -3.71 -6.16 22.55
N THR A 87 -3.94 -5.10 23.30
CA THR A 87 -3.64 -3.74 22.88
C THR A 87 -2.13 -3.55 22.93
N HIS A 88 -1.41 -3.88 21.84
CA HIS A 88 0.01 -3.57 21.71
C HIS A 88 0.23 -2.03 21.81
N PRO A 89 0.90 -1.51 22.86
CA PRO A 89 1.06 -0.06 23.01
C PRO A 89 2.26 0.53 22.25
N PHE A 90 3.04 -0.30 21.55
CA PHE A 90 4.23 0.15 20.81
C PHE A 90 3.98 0.52 19.34
N ALA A 91 2.80 0.20 18.79
CA ALA A 91 2.52 0.39 17.37
C ALA A 91 1.75 1.69 17.06
N THR A 92 1.34 2.48 18.06
CA THR A 92 0.44 3.61 17.80
C THR A 92 1.08 4.70 16.93
N LYS A 93 2.37 4.98 17.10
CA LYS A 93 3.07 6.02 16.30
C LYS A 93 3.37 5.58 14.86
N GLU A 94 3.84 4.35 14.65
CA GLU A 94 4.06 3.81 13.30
C GLU A 94 2.75 3.60 12.55
N ILE A 95 1.69 3.10 13.21
CA ILE A 95 0.36 2.96 12.60
C ILE A 95 -0.25 4.34 12.27
N LEU A 96 -0.04 5.35 13.11
CA LEU A 96 -0.46 6.74 12.81
C LEU A 96 0.34 7.32 11.63
N LEU A 97 1.63 6.99 11.50
CA LEU A 97 2.47 7.44 10.41
C LEU A 97 2.04 6.78 9.09
N ASP A 98 1.83 5.47 9.08
CA ASP A 98 1.40 4.72 7.88
C ASP A 98 -0.01 5.11 7.44
N LYS A 99 -0.93 5.34 8.39
CA LYS A 99 -2.26 5.90 8.08
C LYS A 99 -2.19 7.35 7.62
N GLY A 100 -1.28 8.14 8.17
CA GLY A 100 -1.03 9.52 7.73
C GLY A 100 -0.50 9.58 6.30
N ILE A 101 0.48 8.73 5.97
CA ILE A 101 1.06 8.60 4.63
C ILE A 101 0.01 8.09 3.64
N GLY A 102 -0.75 7.05 4.01
CA GLY A 102 -1.88 6.57 3.22
C GLY A 102 -2.92 7.66 2.95
N GLY A 103 -3.27 8.45 3.98
CA GLY A 103 -4.16 9.60 3.87
C GLY A 103 -3.63 10.69 2.94
N ALA A 104 -2.36 11.05 3.05
CA ALA A 104 -1.71 12.05 2.19
C ALA A 104 -1.68 11.62 0.72
N ILE A 105 -1.38 10.34 0.46
CA ILE A 105 -1.38 9.77 -0.90
C ILE A 105 -2.81 9.77 -1.48
N MET A 106 -3.82 9.45 -0.67
CA MET A 106 -5.23 9.54 -1.09
C MET A 106 -5.63 10.99 -1.41
N ALA A 107 -5.24 11.96 -0.57
CA ALA A 107 -5.52 13.38 -0.81
C ALA A 107 -4.86 13.88 -2.10
N LEU A 108 -3.61 13.48 -2.37
CA LEU A 108 -2.93 13.75 -3.64
C LEU A 108 -3.67 13.11 -4.83
N GLY A 109 -4.10 11.85 -4.71
CA GLY A 109 -4.88 11.18 -5.75
C GLY A 109 -6.19 11.89 -6.07
N ILE A 110 -6.93 12.32 -5.04
CA ILE A 110 -8.17 13.12 -5.19
C ILE A 110 -7.87 14.47 -5.85
N PHE A 111 -6.78 15.13 -5.46
CA PHE A 111 -6.35 16.39 -6.07
C PHE A 111 -6.08 16.23 -7.58
N PHE A 112 -5.36 15.19 -7.98
CA PHE A 112 -5.14 14.91 -9.40
C PHE A 112 -6.43 14.62 -10.17
N ILE A 113 -7.33 13.82 -9.61
CA ILE A 113 -8.64 13.55 -10.24
C ILE A 113 -9.45 14.84 -10.37
N TYR A 114 -9.46 15.68 -9.34
CA TYR A 114 -10.15 16.97 -9.36
C TYR A 114 -9.58 17.90 -10.43
N GLN A 115 -8.25 17.99 -10.54
CA GLN A 115 -7.61 18.80 -11.59
C GLN A 115 -7.87 18.25 -12.99
N GLY A 116 -7.84 16.93 -13.16
CA GLY A 116 -8.22 16.29 -14.43
C GLY A 116 -9.67 16.57 -14.80
N PHE A 117 -10.59 16.53 -13.83
CA PHE A 117 -11.99 16.88 -14.06
C PHE A 117 -12.19 18.35 -14.42
N GLN A 118 -11.48 19.27 -13.75
CA GLN A 118 -11.50 20.70 -14.08
C GLN A 118 -10.99 20.97 -15.49
N LEU A 119 -9.91 20.30 -15.91
CA LEU A 119 -9.39 20.35 -17.29
C LEU A 119 -10.44 19.88 -18.31
N VAL A 120 -11.16 18.78 -18.01
CA VAL A 120 -12.24 18.30 -18.88
C VAL A 120 -13.39 19.31 -18.96
N MET A 121 -13.78 19.91 -17.84
CA MET A 121 -14.83 20.93 -17.80
C MET A 121 -14.41 22.21 -18.52
N GLU A 122 -13.15 22.61 -18.44
CA GLU A 122 -12.60 23.76 -19.17
C GLU A 122 -12.66 23.54 -20.68
N ILE A 123 -12.33 22.33 -21.15
CA ILE A 123 -12.43 21.93 -22.56
C ILE A 123 -13.89 21.90 -23.02
N TYR A 124 -14.81 21.43 -22.18
CA TYR A 124 -16.24 21.40 -22.48
C TYR A 124 -16.85 22.81 -22.56
N ASN A 125 -16.45 23.70 -21.64
CA ASN A 125 -16.98 25.06 -21.57
C ASN A 125 -16.35 26.02 -22.59
N ASN A 126 -15.13 25.73 -23.05
CA ASN A 126 -14.44 26.48 -24.11
C ASN A 126 -14.16 25.57 -25.32
N PRO A 127 -15.20 25.15 -26.06
CA PRO A 127 -14.97 24.42 -27.29
C PRO A 127 -14.14 25.28 -28.25
N PRO A 128 -13.17 24.70 -28.99
CA PRO A 128 -12.29 25.45 -29.85
C PRO A 128 -13.10 26.26 -30.86
N SER A 129 -12.78 27.55 -31.00
CA SER A 129 -13.39 28.38 -32.03
C SER A 129 -12.97 27.84 -33.38
N LEU A 130 -13.94 27.26 -34.10
CA LEU A 130 -13.82 26.96 -35.52
C LEU A 130 -13.63 28.29 -36.24
N SER A 131 -12.38 28.69 -36.38
CA SER A 131 -11.99 29.83 -37.21
C SER A 131 -12.18 29.34 -38.64
N THR A 132 -13.38 29.54 -39.19
CA THR A 132 -13.58 29.32 -40.62
C THR A 132 -12.62 30.24 -41.33
N PRO A 133 -11.66 29.73 -42.12
CA PRO A 133 -10.76 30.61 -42.85
C PRO A 133 -11.62 31.48 -43.77
N THR A 134 -11.62 32.79 -43.53
CA THR A 134 -12.23 33.75 -44.43
C THR A 134 -11.45 33.68 -45.74
N VAL A 135 -12.02 33.04 -46.75
CA VAL A 135 -11.42 32.99 -48.09
C VAL A 135 -11.41 34.43 -48.60
N GLY A 136 -10.25 35.07 -48.55
CA GLY A 136 -10.06 36.38 -49.16
C GLY A 136 -10.30 36.26 -50.66
N SER A 137 -11.14 37.12 -51.23
CA SER A 137 -11.40 37.15 -52.67
C SER A 137 -10.13 37.56 -53.42
N GLY A 138 -9.36 36.56 -53.85
CA GLY A 138 -8.18 36.75 -54.71
C GLY A 138 -8.61 37.14 -56.11
N GLY A 139 -8.38 38.41 -56.47
CA GLY A 139 -8.45 38.88 -57.84
C GLY A 139 -7.31 38.31 -58.67
N ALA A 140 -7.69 37.63 -59.77
CA ALA A 140 -6.99 37.43 -61.04
C ALA A 140 -5.46 37.18 -61.05
N LEU A 141 -5.05 35.97 -61.47
CA LEU A 141 -4.45 35.70 -62.79
C LEU A 141 -4.00 34.23 -62.89
N GLY A 142 -4.23 33.67 -64.09
CA GLY A 142 -4.24 32.23 -64.36
C GLY A 142 -2.91 31.50 -64.20
N GLY A 143 -3.03 30.19 -63.92
CA GLY A 143 -1.93 29.23 -63.94
C GLY A 143 -1.75 28.43 -62.65
N ALA A 144 -2.16 28.95 -61.51
CA ALA A 144 -1.94 28.33 -60.20
C ALA A 144 -3.24 27.89 -59.52
N ILE A 145 -4.33 27.66 -60.26
CA ILE A 145 -5.64 27.36 -59.62
C ILE A 145 -5.61 26.00 -58.92
N GLU A 146 -4.98 24.97 -59.49
CA GLU A 146 -4.86 23.66 -58.80
C GLU A 146 -3.92 23.70 -57.60
N ASP A 147 -2.82 24.44 -57.66
CA ASP A 147 -1.90 24.61 -56.52
C ASP A 147 -2.49 25.52 -55.44
N VAL A 148 -3.17 26.61 -55.81
CA VAL A 148 -3.86 27.50 -54.86
C VAL A 148 -5.08 26.79 -54.26
N VAL A 149 -5.85 26.03 -55.04
CA VAL A 149 -6.97 25.23 -54.53
C VAL A 149 -6.46 24.08 -53.67
N GLY A 150 -5.39 23.38 -54.06
CA GLY A 150 -4.78 22.31 -53.27
C GLY A 150 -4.18 22.82 -51.97
N GLN A 151 -3.49 23.96 -52.00
CA GLN A 151 -2.90 24.58 -50.81
C GLN A 151 -3.97 25.21 -49.90
N VAL A 152 -5.03 25.81 -50.46
CA VAL A 152 -6.18 26.31 -49.69
C VAL A 152 -6.97 25.14 -49.10
N ILE A 153 -7.22 24.05 -49.83
CA ILE A 153 -7.90 22.87 -49.29
C ILE A 153 -7.05 22.20 -48.21
N MET A 154 -5.75 21.97 -48.45
CA MET A 154 -4.88 21.34 -47.46
C MET A 154 -4.65 22.22 -46.23
N SER A 155 -4.53 23.54 -46.39
CA SER A 155 -4.45 24.47 -45.25
C SER A 155 -5.78 24.64 -44.52
N THR A 156 -6.91 24.59 -45.22
CA THR A 156 -8.25 24.63 -44.62
C THR A 156 -8.56 23.32 -43.90
N MET A 157 -8.22 22.17 -44.48
CA MET A 157 -8.33 20.86 -43.85
C MET A 157 -7.40 20.74 -42.64
N GLY A 158 -6.15 21.24 -42.75
CA GLY A 158 -5.21 21.32 -41.64
C GLY A 158 -5.72 22.21 -40.51
N ALA A 159 -6.20 23.43 -40.82
CA ALA A 159 -6.78 24.36 -39.84
C ALA A 159 -8.10 23.85 -39.22
N MET A 160 -8.83 22.99 -39.93
CA MET A 160 -10.00 22.30 -39.38
C MET A 160 -9.62 21.11 -38.49
N LEU A 161 -8.54 20.38 -38.80
CA LEU A 161 -8.09 19.21 -38.05
C LEU A 161 -7.24 19.55 -36.81
N GLU A 162 -6.45 20.62 -36.87
CA GLU A 162 -5.59 21.11 -35.78
C GLU A 162 -6.34 21.28 -34.45
N PRO A 163 -7.52 21.93 -34.38
CA PRO A 163 -8.28 22.04 -33.13
C PRO A 163 -8.75 20.67 -32.60
N PHE A 164 -9.06 19.69 -33.47
CA PHE A 164 -9.43 18.34 -33.03
C PHE A 164 -8.23 17.55 -32.48
N ILE A 165 -7.05 17.70 -33.07
CA ILE A 165 -5.82 17.05 -32.59
C ILE A 165 -5.40 17.64 -31.23
N VAL A 166 -5.42 18.97 -31.10
CA VAL A 166 -5.11 19.66 -29.84
C VAL A 166 -6.13 19.29 -28.76
N MET A 167 -7.42 19.25 -29.11
CA MET A 167 -8.48 18.83 -28.19
C MET A 167 -8.33 17.36 -27.78
N GLY A 168 -8.01 16.47 -28.72
CA GLY A 168 -7.70 15.06 -28.45
C GLY A 168 -6.51 14.88 -27.52
N ALA A 169 -5.44 15.65 -27.71
CA ALA A 169 -4.27 15.64 -26.82
C ALA A 169 -4.60 16.16 -25.42
N LYS A 170 -5.41 17.23 -25.30
CA LYS A 170 -5.85 17.77 -24.01
C LYS A 170 -6.76 16.80 -23.26
N VAL A 171 -7.72 16.17 -23.94
CA VAL A 171 -8.60 15.15 -23.36
C VAL A 171 -7.80 13.90 -22.97
N GLY A 172 -6.85 13.47 -23.80
CA GLY A 172 -5.93 12.36 -23.49
C GLY A 172 -5.04 12.65 -22.29
N GLY A 173 -4.49 13.87 -22.19
CA GLY A 173 -3.71 14.32 -21.04
C GLY A 173 -4.54 14.37 -19.76
N ALA A 174 -5.76 14.90 -19.81
CA ALA A 174 -6.68 14.91 -18.68
C ALA A 174 -7.05 13.49 -18.23
N PHE A 175 -7.26 12.56 -19.17
CA PHE A 175 -7.50 11.16 -18.88
C PHE A 175 -6.31 10.50 -18.17
N LEU A 176 -5.07 10.75 -18.62
CA LEU A 176 -3.87 10.22 -17.96
C LEU A 176 -3.71 10.75 -16.53
N ILE A 177 -4.05 12.02 -16.29
CA ILE A 177 -4.05 12.63 -14.96
C ILE A 177 -5.07 11.95 -14.03
N ILE A 178 -6.29 11.73 -14.51
CA ILE A 178 -7.34 11.03 -13.75
C ILE A 178 -6.93 9.58 -13.47
N TRP A 179 -6.38 8.89 -14.47
CA TRP A 179 -5.93 7.51 -14.36
C TRP A 179 -4.79 7.37 -13.34
N GLY A 180 -3.79 8.27 -13.38
CA GLY A 180 -2.71 8.33 -12.39
C GLY A 180 -3.23 8.64 -10.98
N GLY A 181 -4.17 9.58 -10.85
CA GLY A 181 -4.84 9.87 -9.57
C GLY A 181 -5.60 8.66 -9.01
N GLY A 182 -6.22 7.85 -9.87
CA GLY A 182 -6.88 6.60 -9.50
C GLY A 182 -5.90 5.53 -8.98
N ILE A 183 -4.73 5.40 -9.60
CA ILE A 183 -3.67 4.50 -9.13
C ILE A 183 -3.16 4.92 -7.74
N LEU A 184 -2.93 6.23 -7.55
CA LEU A 184 -2.51 6.80 -6.26
C LEU A 184 -3.56 6.53 -5.18
N LEU A 185 -4.84 6.71 -5.48
CA LEU A 185 -5.93 6.36 -4.56
C LEU A 185 -5.92 4.87 -4.19
N GLY A 186 -5.78 3.98 -5.17
CA GLY A 186 -5.71 2.54 -4.90
C GLY A 186 -4.54 2.15 -3.99
N ARG A 187 -3.36 2.74 -4.22
CA ARG A 187 -2.17 2.56 -3.37
C ARG A 187 -2.34 3.17 -1.98
N GLY A 188 -2.94 4.36 -1.90
CA GLY A 188 -3.25 5.04 -0.64
C GLY A 188 -4.22 4.24 0.24
N ILE A 189 -5.26 3.65 -0.35
CA ILE A 189 -6.22 2.77 0.36
C ILE A 189 -5.53 1.51 0.90
N GLN A 190 -4.64 0.90 0.12
CA GLN A 190 -3.87 -0.27 0.56
C GLN A 190 -2.96 0.04 1.75
N LEU A 191 -2.31 1.20 1.74
CA LEU A 191 -1.47 1.68 2.85
C LEU A 191 -2.30 2.07 4.08
N PHE A 192 -3.45 2.71 3.88
CA PHE A 192 -4.33 3.15 4.98
C PHE A 192 -5.02 1.98 5.71
N ARG A 193 -5.23 0.86 5.01
CA ARG A 193 -5.85 -0.37 5.56
C ARG A 193 -4.86 -1.29 6.30
N ARG A 194 -3.56 -1.12 6.09
CA ARG A 194 -2.54 -1.84 6.87
C ARG A 194 -2.41 -1.21 8.26
#